data_AF-A0A0R3RWZ8-F1
#
_entry.id   AF-A0A0R3RWZ8-F1
#
_cell.length_a   1.000
_cell.length_b   1.000
_cell.length_c   1.000
_cell.angle_alpha   90.00
_cell.angle_beta   90.00
_cell.angle_gamma   90.00
#
_symmetry.space_group_name_H-M   'P 1'
#
loop_
_entity.id
_entity.type
_entity.pdbx_description
1 polymer ?
#
loop_
_entity_poly.entity_id
_entity_poly.type
_entity_poly.pdbx_seq_one_letter_code
_entity_poly.pdbx_strand_id
1 'polypeptide(L)'
;MSLHLFRRCMSLSAVVRATENTVRSPIQVHGVEGRYAVALYSAAVKDKTLDSIDKDLKSLQNVYQTSPQFKDFVLDPALTPLSKVKTVKDLAKNLNVSKETLNFLG
;
A
#
# COMPACT_ATOMS: atom_id res chain seq x y z
N MET A 1 37.88 -22.21 -33.98
CA MET A 1 36.55 -22.22 -34.62
C MET A 1 35.63 -23.13 -33.81
N SER A 2 34.80 -22.58 -32.93
CA SER A 2 33.40 -22.99 -32.74
C SER A 2 32.74 -22.08 -31.70
N LEU A 3 31.85 -21.23 -32.21
CA LEU A 3 30.79 -20.55 -31.47
C LEU A 3 29.84 -21.61 -30.88
N HIS A 4 29.33 -21.42 -29.66
CA HIS A 4 27.97 -21.79 -29.21
C HIS A 4 27.75 -21.19 -27.81
N LEU A 5 27.10 -20.03 -27.72
CA LEU A 5 25.65 -19.83 -27.58
C LEU A 5 25.23 -19.68 -26.10
N PHE A 6 25.16 -18.42 -25.69
CA PHE A 6 24.17 -17.83 -24.79
C PHE A 6 23.17 -18.81 -24.14
N ARG A 7 23.39 -19.18 -22.87
CA ARG A 7 22.37 -19.81 -22.02
C ARG A 7 21.78 -18.79 -21.05
N ARG A 8 20.99 -17.85 -21.59
CA ARG A 8 20.02 -17.07 -20.80
C ARG A 8 18.78 -17.94 -20.56
N CYS A 9 18.80 -18.72 -19.48
CA CYS A 9 17.57 -19.31 -18.95
C CYS A 9 17.11 -18.47 -17.75
N MET A 10 16.55 -17.28 -18.00
CA MET A 10 15.69 -16.64 -17.00
C MET A 10 14.29 -17.20 -17.17
N SER A 11 13.96 -18.15 -16.29
CA SER A 11 12.64 -18.77 -16.18
C SER A 11 11.61 -17.74 -15.74
N LEU A 12 10.69 -17.36 -16.64
CA LEU A 12 9.58 -16.44 -16.38
C LEU A 12 8.51 -16.99 -15.41
N SER A 13 8.61 -18.24 -14.99
CA SER A 13 7.59 -18.91 -14.15
C SER A 13 7.57 -18.43 -12.69
N ALA A 14 8.60 -17.75 -12.19
CA ALA A 14 8.59 -17.18 -10.83
C ALA A 14 7.66 -15.95 -10.72
N VAL A 15 7.46 -15.19 -11.80
CA VAL A 15 6.56 -14.01 -11.81
C VAL A 15 5.09 -14.45 -11.78
N VAL A 16 4.76 -15.57 -12.41
CA VAL A 16 3.39 -16.10 -12.45
C VAL A 16 2.90 -16.51 -11.06
N ARG A 17 3.79 -17.08 -10.22
CA ARG A 17 3.42 -17.61 -8.89
C ARG A 17 3.06 -16.57 -7.84
N ALA A 18 3.53 -15.33 -7.99
CA ALA A 18 3.21 -14.26 -7.03
C ALA A 18 1.76 -13.74 -7.15
N THR A 19 1.05 -14.11 -8.23
CA THR A 19 -0.30 -13.60 -8.54
C THR A 19 -1.44 -14.54 -8.13
N GLU A 20 -1.11 -15.73 -7.64
CA GLU A 20 -2.05 -16.85 -7.53
C GLU A 20 -3.13 -16.67 -6.45
N ASN A 21 -3.05 -15.64 -5.62
CA ASN A 21 -4.01 -15.44 -4.54
C ASN A 21 -4.48 -13.99 -4.35
N THR A 22 -4.33 -13.09 -5.33
CA THR A 22 -4.84 -11.71 -5.20
C THR A 22 -6.25 -11.60 -5.77
N VAL A 23 -7.23 -11.23 -4.92
CA VAL A 23 -8.61 -10.98 -5.36
C VAL A 23 -8.59 -9.81 -6.33
N ARG A 24 -9.00 -10.04 -7.58
CA ARG A 24 -9.02 -8.97 -8.59
C ARG A 24 -10.06 -7.91 -8.22
N SER A 25 -9.64 -6.65 -8.21
CA SER A 25 -10.55 -5.51 -8.11
C SER A 25 -11.53 -5.53 -9.30
N PRO A 26 -12.83 -5.25 -9.09
CA PRO A 26 -13.82 -5.20 -10.16
C PRO A 26 -13.50 -4.13 -11.21
N ILE A 27 -12.80 -3.08 -10.80
CA ILE A 27 -12.32 -2.01 -11.68
C ILE A 27 -10.81 -2.08 -11.75
N GLN A 28 -10.27 -2.13 -12.98
CA GLN A 28 -8.83 -2.12 -13.21
C GLN A 28 -8.28 -0.70 -13.07
N VAL A 29 -7.54 -0.47 -12.00
CA VAL A 29 -6.81 0.78 -11.75
C VAL A 29 -5.33 0.59 -12.05
N HIS A 30 -4.72 1.58 -12.68
CA HIS A 30 -3.33 1.52 -13.16
C HIS A 30 -2.43 2.50 -12.39
N GLY A 31 -1.12 2.41 -12.61
CA GLY A 31 -0.14 3.26 -11.93
C GLY A 31 0.31 2.74 -10.57
N VAL A 32 1.17 3.51 -9.89
CA VAL A 32 1.73 3.14 -8.57
C VAL A 32 0.62 3.15 -7.52
N GLU A 33 -0.17 4.21 -7.49
CA GLU A 33 -1.36 4.37 -6.64
C GLU A 33 -2.40 3.27 -6.89
N GLY A 34 -2.67 2.94 -8.15
CA GLY A 34 -3.59 1.84 -8.50
C GLY A 34 -3.12 0.48 -7.98
N ARG A 35 -1.80 0.20 -8.02
CA ARG A 35 -1.24 -1.05 -7.45
C ARG A 35 -1.44 -1.13 -5.94
N TYR A 36 -1.24 -0.03 -5.21
CA TYR A 36 -1.50 0.02 -3.77
C TYR A 36 -2.99 -0.16 -3.46
N ALA A 37 -3.88 0.48 -4.22
CA ALA A 37 -5.33 0.35 -4.06
C ALA A 37 -5.81 -1.10 -4.31
N VAL A 38 -5.34 -1.75 -5.38
CA VAL A 38 -5.68 -3.15 -5.68
C VAL A 38 -5.14 -4.11 -4.63
N ALA A 39 -3.92 -3.88 -4.13
CA ALA A 39 -3.34 -4.70 -3.07
C ALA A 39 -4.14 -4.59 -1.76
N LEU A 40 -4.50 -3.36 -1.37
CA LEU A 40 -5.31 -3.13 -0.17
C LEU A 40 -6.71 -3.73 -0.31
N TYR A 41 -7.37 -3.54 -1.46
CA TYR A 41 -8.66 -4.18 -1.75
C TYR A 41 -8.56 -5.71 -1.69
N SER A 42 -7.50 -6.28 -2.27
CA SER A 42 -7.26 -7.72 -2.25
C SER A 42 -7.12 -8.27 -0.83
N ALA A 43 -6.47 -7.53 0.07
CA ALA A 43 -6.33 -7.90 1.48
C ALA A 43 -7.67 -7.74 2.22
N ALA A 44 -8.32 -6.59 2.06
CA ALA A 44 -9.60 -6.28 2.69
C ALA A 44 -10.71 -7.29 2.38
N VAL A 45 -10.78 -7.78 1.14
CA VAL A 45 -11.78 -8.78 0.74
C VAL A 45 -11.50 -10.15 1.37
N LYS A 46 -10.23 -10.54 1.51
CA LYS A 46 -9.87 -11.81 2.18
C LYS A 46 -10.21 -11.78 3.66
N ASP A 47 -9.91 -10.66 4.31
CA ASP A 47 -10.09 -10.50 5.75
C ASP A 47 -11.51 -10.02 6.11
N LYS A 48 -12.35 -9.72 5.11
CA LYS A 48 -13.73 -9.21 5.25
C LYS A 48 -13.81 -7.91 6.07
N THR A 49 -12.79 -7.07 5.97
CA THR A 49 -12.64 -5.80 6.73
C THR A 49 -12.91 -4.55 5.89
N LEU A 50 -13.58 -4.71 4.74
CA LEU A 50 -13.74 -3.65 3.74
C LEU A 50 -14.46 -2.40 4.27
N ASP A 51 -15.55 -2.57 5.02
CA ASP A 51 -16.29 -1.45 5.62
C ASP A 51 -15.48 -0.69 6.69
N SER A 52 -14.59 -1.39 7.39
CA SER A 52 -13.73 -0.76 8.39
C SER A 52 -12.66 0.10 7.72
N ILE A 53 -12.00 -0.46 6.71
CA ILE A 53 -10.92 0.23 5.99
C ILE A 53 -11.47 1.47 5.25
N ASP A 54 -12.67 1.40 4.66
CA ASP A 54 -13.30 2.55 4.00
C ASP A 54 -13.54 3.72 4.99
N LYS A 55 -14.04 3.42 6.20
CA LYS A 55 -14.24 4.43 7.25
C LYS A 55 -12.92 5.02 7.76
N ASP A 56 -11.92 4.17 7.94
CA ASP A 56 -10.60 4.60 8.40
C ASP A 56 -9.95 5.55 7.37
N LEU A 57 -9.98 5.19 6.08
CA LEU A 57 -9.41 6.01 5.01
C LEU A 57 -10.13 7.35 4.85
N LYS A 58 -11.46 7.39 4.98
CA LYS A 58 -12.23 8.65 4.99
C LYS A 58 -11.84 9.54 6.17
N SER A 59 -11.63 8.94 7.34
CA SER A 59 -11.21 9.68 8.53
C SER A 59 -9.80 10.26 8.36
N LEU A 60 -8.87 9.48 7.80
CA LEU A 60 -7.52 9.94 7.48
C LEU A 60 -7.51 11.05 6.42
N GLN A 61 -8.36 10.94 5.40
CA GLN A 61 -8.53 11.98 4.39
C GLN A 61 -9.03 13.29 5.01
N ASN A 62 -10.00 13.21 5.93
CA ASN A 62 -10.50 14.38 6.66
C ASN A 62 -9.40 15.03 7.50
N VAL A 63 -8.58 14.25 8.21
CA VAL A 63 -7.43 14.79 8.97
C VAL A 63 -6.43 15.49 8.04
N TYR A 64 -6.13 14.89 6.89
CA TYR A 64 -5.23 15.49 5.90
C TYR A 64 -5.75 16.82 5.33
N GLN A 65 -7.07 16.95 5.15
CA GLN A 65 -7.69 18.18 4.64
C GLN A 65 -7.85 19.26 5.72
N THR A 66 -8.16 18.87 6.95
CA THR A 66 -8.47 19.81 8.04
C THR A 66 -7.23 20.34 8.74
N SER A 67 -6.15 19.56 8.81
CA SER A 67 -4.94 19.94 9.56
C SER A 67 -3.80 20.36 8.63
N PRO A 68 -3.55 21.67 8.46
CA PRO A 68 -2.47 22.16 7.59
C PRO A 68 -1.10 21.71 8.11
N GLN A 69 -0.92 21.62 9.43
CA GLN A 69 0.31 21.14 10.06
C GLN A 69 0.65 19.70 9.66
N PHE A 70 -0.35 18.81 9.54
CA PHE A 70 -0.11 17.44 9.13
C PHE A 70 0.25 17.37 7.64
N LYS A 71 -0.38 18.20 6.81
CA LYS A 71 -0.04 18.31 5.39
C LYS A 71 1.42 18.75 5.20
N ASP A 72 1.85 19.76 5.94
CA ASP A 72 3.23 20.25 5.89
C ASP A 72 4.21 19.17 6.38
N PHE A 73 3.88 18.46 7.46
CA PHE A 73 4.66 17.34 7.98
C PHE A 73 4.86 16.21 6.94
N VAL A 74 3.80 15.85 6.20
CA VAL A 74 3.88 14.80 5.16
C VAL A 74 4.82 15.23 4.04
N LEU A 75 4.73 16.49 3.61
CA LEU A 75 5.50 17.05 2.49
C LEU A 75 6.94 17.40 2.86
N ASP A 76 7.25 17.62 4.14
CA ASP A 76 8.56 18.08 4.60
C ASP A 76 9.68 17.05 4.30
N PRO A 77 10.63 17.34 3.39
CA PRO A 77 11.71 16.41 3.06
C PRO A 77 12.81 16.32 4.14
N ALA A 78 12.83 17.21 5.13
CA ALA A 78 13.87 17.25 6.17
C ALA A 78 13.76 16.12 7.21
N LEU A 79 12.57 15.52 7.33
CA LEU A 79 12.31 14.46 8.29
C LEU A 79 12.76 13.09 7.77
N THR A 80 13.41 12.30 8.63
CA THR A 80 13.82 10.94 8.29
C THR A 80 12.59 10.06 8.02
N PRO A 81 12.64 9.16 7.01
CA PRO A 81 11.52 8.30 6.65
C PRO A 81 10.99 7.46 7.82
N LEU A 82 11.90 6.96 8.66
CA LEU A 82 11.55 6.17 9.85
C LEU A 82 10.79 6.99 10.89
N SER A 83 11.15 8.27 11.07
CA SER A 83 10.42 9.16 11.97
C SER A 83 9.02 9.43 11.44
N LYS A 84 8.87 9.67 10.12
CA LYS A 84 7.58 9.88 9.48
C LYS A 84 6.63 8.69 9.69
N VAL A 85 7.11 7.48 9.42
CA VAL A 85 6.31 6.25 9.58
C VAL A 85 5.86 6.08 11.04
N LYS A 86 6.73 6.34 12.02
CA LYS A 86 6.37 6.26 13.45
C LYS A 86 5.26 7.26 13.80
N THR A 87 5.43 8.53 13.44
CA THR A 87 4.43 9.56 13.72
C THR A 87 3.09 9.27 13.04
N VAL A 88 3.10 8.82 11.78
CA VAL A 88 1.86 8.43 11.07
C VAL A 88 1.20 7.23 11.76
N LYS A 89 1.96 6.22 12.20
CA LYS A 89 1.42 5.10 12.98
C LYS A 89 0.80 5.55 14.29
N ASP A 90 1.43 6.47 15.01
CA ASP A 90 0.92 6.94 16.30
C ASP A 90 -0.35 7.79 16.12
N LEU A 91 -0.42 8.62 15.08
CA LEU A 91 -1.64 9.33 14.69
C LEU A 91 -2.76 8.36 14.31
N ALA A 92 -2.45 7.35 13.52
CA ALA A 92 -3.41 6.33 13.11
C ALA A 92 -3.96 5.54 14.32
N LYS A 93 -3.10 5.23 15.31
CA LYS A 93 -3.56 4.63 16.59
C LYS A 93 -4.48 5.56 17.37
N ASN A 94 -4.17 6.86 17.45
CA ASN A 94 -5.03 7.85 18.12
C ASN A 94 -6.41 7.97 17.46
N LEU A 95 -6.49 7.74 16.14
CA LEU A 95 -7.72 7.72 15.36
C LEU A 95 -8.49 6.38 15.48
N ASN A 96 -8.00 5.43 16.28
CA ASN A 96 -8.56 4.08 16.45
C ASN A 96 -8.77 3.32 15.13
N VAL A 97 -7.85 3.47 14.17
CA VAL A 97 -7.98 2.75 12.91
C VAL A 97 -7.73 1.25 13.09
N SER A 98 -8.31 0.45 12.19
CA SER A 98 -8.14 -1.00 12.19
C SER A 98 -6.69 -1.43 11.99
N LYS A 99 -6.36 -2.64 12.46
CA LYS A 99 -5.02 -3.25 12.33
C LYS A 99 -4.56 -3.31 10.87
N GLU A 100 -5.50 -3.52 9.96
CA GLU A 100 -5.22 -3.70 8.54
C GLU A 100 -4.86 -2.36 7.90
N THR A 101 -5.51 -1.28 8.32
CA THR A 101 -5.12 0.08 7.97
C THR A 101 -3.77 0.45 8.58
N LEU A 102 -3.47 0.05 9.83
CA LEU A 102 -2.15 0.29 10.45
C LEU A 102 -1.01 -0.42 9.72
N ASN A 103 -1.25 -1.63 9.24
CA ASN A 103 -0.28 -2.39 8.44
C ASN A 103 -0.03 -1.73 7.08
N PHE A 104 -1.06 -1.11 6.50
CA PHE A 104 -0.93 -0.40 5.23
C PHE A 104 -0.08 0.88 5.33
N LEU A 105 -0.17 1.59 6.46
CA LEU A 105 0.56 2.85 6.69
C LEU A 105 2.02 2.64 7.14
N GLY A 106 2.53 1.42 7.14
CA GLY A 106 3.61 1.00 8.02
C GLY A 106 4.77 0.22 7.45
#